data_AF-A0A6G3MK42-F1
#
_entry.id   AF-A0A6G3MK42-F1
#
_cell.length_a   1.000
_cell.length_b   1.000
_cell.length_c   1.000
_cell.angle_alpha   90.00
_cell.angle_beta   90.00
_cell.angle_gamma   90.00
#
_symmetry.space_group_name_H-M   'P 1'
#
loop_
_entity.id
_entity.type
_entity.pdbx_description
1 polymer ?
#
loop_
_entity_poly.entity_id
_entity_poly.type
_entity_poly.pdbx_seq_one_letter_code
_entity_poly.pdbx_strand_id
1 'polypeptide(L)'
;LIVFNRFGQSKFIRFYFETDVKTQQEIIQNTYLRVFEIPSCCCNIFDSTKILPVGKPTKCVFKMYASLYFAVFIDNNESELGTIDLIQVFVQTIDKCFANITECEFVEKFEQIYYILDEIIINGIVHETSPTEIYKNFVAQMEAARNVVLIHFIYIHTGIKDAAEDTMKKISSINIKETISKGIEKLAEKFL
;
A
#
# COMPACT_ATOMS: atom_id res chain seq x y z
N LEU A 1 6.36 -3.44 -5.24
CA LEU A 1 7.02 -2.33 -4.51
C LEU A 1 7.77 -2.92 -3.32
N ILE A 2 9.05 -2.61 -3.18
CA ILE A 2 9.88 -3.00 -2.04
C ILE A 2 10.53 -1.72 -1.50
N VAL A 3 10.45 -1.53 -0.18
CA VAL A 3 11.12 -0.42 0.51
C VAL A 3 12.13 -1.00 1.48
N PHE A 4 13.37 -0.55 1.40
CA PHE A 4 14.45 -1.00 2.29
C PHE A 4 15.32 0.18 2.71
N ASN A 5 15.98 0.04 3.86
CA ASN A 5 16.91 1.05 4.35
C ASN A 5 18.33 0.85 3.80
N ARG A 6 19.25 1.76 4.16
CA ARG A 6 20.66 1.69 3.75
C ARG A 6 21.38 0.41 4.20
N PHE A 7 20.88 -0.26 5.23
CA PHE A 7 21.42 -1.50 5.78
C PHE A 7 20.83 -2.77 5.13
N GLY A 8 19.95 -2.62 4.12
CA GLY A 8 19.33 -3.75 3.42
C GLY A 8 18.17 -4.41 4.15
N GLN A 9 17.68 -3.79 5.24
CA GLN A 9 16.48 -4.26 5.91
C GLN A 9 15.25 -3.78 5.16
N SER A 10 14.45 -4.71 4.65
CA SER A 10 13.14 -4.42 4.08
C SER A 10 12.19 -3.90 5.15
N LYS A 11 11.63 -2.71 4.94
CA LYS A 11 10.66 -2.05 5.84
C LYS A 11 9.23 -2.18 5.34
N PHE A 12 9.04 -2.35 4.04
CA PHE A 12 7.72 -2.51 3.44
C PHE A 12 7.81 -3.31 2.14
N ILE A 13 6.88 -4.24 1.93
CA ILE A 13 6.90 -5.14 0.78
C ILE A 13 5.48 -5.34 0.26
N ARG A 14 5.27 -5.15 -1.05
CA ARG A 14 4.02 -5.48 -1.74
C ARG A 14 4.33 -6.13 -3.08
N PHE A 15 3.89 -7.38 -3.23
CA PHE A 15 3.89 -8.12 -4.49
C PHE A 15 2.49 -8.11 -5.10
N TYR A 16 2.39 -7.87 -6.40
CA TYR A 16 1.14 -7.89 -7.18
C TYR A 16 1.01 -9.16 -8.03
N PHE A 17 1.88 -10.14 -7.82
CA PHE A 17 1.84 -11.43 -8.47
C PHE A 17 2.13 -12.54 -7.46
N GLU A 18 1.58 -13.72 -7.73
CA GLU A 18 1.83 -14.89 -6.87
C GLU A 18 3.29 -15.32 -6.97
N THR A 19 3.92 -15.45 -5.80
CA THR A 19 5.28 -15.96 -5.64
C THR A 19 5.40 -16.66 -4.30
N ASP A 20 6.26 -17.67 -4.24
CA ASP A 20 6.57 -18.37 -3.00
C ASP A 20 7.47 -17.54 -2.08
N VAL A 21 7.39 -17.82 -0.79
CA VAL A 21 8.11 -17.06 0.25
C VAL A 21 9.64 -17.12 0.07
N LYS A 22 10.18 -18.24 -0.45
CA LYS A 22 11.62 -18.37 -0.68
C LYS A 22 12.08 -17.44 -1.81
N THR A 23 11.41 -17.51 -2.96
CA THR A 23 11.68 -16.60 -4.07
C THR A 23 11.49 -15.14 -3.68
N GLN A 24 10.49 -14.80 -2.86
CA GLN A 24 10.32 -13.43 -2.37
C GLN A 24 11.54 -12.94 -1.57
N GLN A 25 12.09 -13.77 -0.69
CA GLN A 25 13.30 -13.44 0.08
C GLN A 25 14.52 -13.25 -0.83
N GLU A 26 14.70 -14.12 -1.83
CA GLU A 26 15.77 -13.99 -2.82
C GLU A 26 15.64 -12.70 -3.63
N ILE A 27 14.43 -12.36 -4.08
CA ILE A 27 14.16 -11.10 -4.79
C ILE A 27 14.57 -9.91 -3.91
N ILE A 28 14.15 -9.87 -2.65
CA ILE A 28 14.46 -8.76 -1.74
C ILE A 28 15.98 -8.58 -1.58
N GLN A 29 16.71 -9.67 -1.33
CA GLN A 29 18.16 -9.64 -1.14
C GLN A 29 18.88 -9.19 -2.41
N ASN A 30 18.57 -9.81 -3.56
CA ASN A 30 19.20 -9.50 -4.83
C ASN A 30 18.89 -8.06 -5.27
N THR A 31 17.69 -7.56 -4.98
CA THR A 31 17.31 -6.16 -5.25
C THR A 31 18.17 -5.19 -4.45
N TYR A 32 18.35 -5.44 -3.15
CA TYR A 32 19.18 -4.59 -2.30
C TYR A 32 20.62 -4.54 -2.79
N LEU A 33 21.23 -5.71 -3.06
CA LEU A 33 22.61 -5.80 -3.55
C LEU A 33 22.77 -4.98 -4.84
N ARG A 34 21.82 -5.12 -5.77
CA ARG A 34 21.88 -4.41 -7.05
C ARG A 34 21.72 -2.90 -6.91
N VAL A 35 20.79 -2.44 -6.07
CA VAL A 35 20.60 -1.00 -5.81
C VAL A 35 21.82 -0.39 -5.12
N PHE A 36 22.43 -1.12 -4.19
CA PHE A 36 23.60 -0.64 -3.45
C PHE A 36 24.85 -0.49 -4.32
N GLU A 37 25.01 -1.34 -5.35
CA GLU A 37 26.11 -1.25 -6.31
C GLU A 37 26.02 -0.06 -7.26
N ILE A 38 24.84 0.54 -7.44
CA ILE A 38 24.62 1.61 -8.42
C ILE A 38 25.09 2.94 -7.82
N PRO A 39 26.08 3.62 -8.42
CA PRO A 39 26.51 4.94 -7.97
C PRO A 39 25.40 5.97 -8.07
N SER A 40 25.38 6.96 -7.17
CA SER A 40 24.36 8.02 -7.14
C SER A 40 24.32 8.92 -8.37
N CYS A 41 25.34 8.87 -9.23
CA CYS A 41 25.40 9.61 -10.51
C CYS A 41 24.78 8.83 -11.69
N CYS A 42 24.41 7.57 -11.49
CA CYS A 42 23.84 6.72 -12.53
C CYS A 42 22.31 6.82 -12.56
N CYS A 43 21.70 6.18 -13.56
CA CYS A 43 20.25 6.11 -13.66
C CYS A 43 19.65 5.25 -12.53
N ASN A 44 18.47 5.68 -12.09
CA ASN A 44 17.64 5.05 -11.07
C ASN A 44 16.90 3.79 -11.58
N ILE A 45 17.50 3.08 -12.54
CA ILE A 45 16.86 1.99 -13.29
C ILE A 45 17.88 0.87 -13.51
N PHE A 46 17.46 -0.38 -13.34
CA PHE A 46 18.26 -1.53 -13.74
C PHE A 46 17.38 -2.69 -14.24
N ASP A 47 17.99 -3.59 -15.01
CA ASP A 47 17.36 -4.80 -15.53
C ASP A 47 17.16 -5.84 -14.40
N SER A 48 15.90 -6.25 -14.18
CA SER A 48 15.51 -7.22 -13.15
C SER A 48 15.34 -8.64 -13.68
N THR A 49 15.60 -8.91 -14.96
CA THR A 49 15.46 -10.25 -15.57
C THR A 49 16.32 -11.33 -14.91
N LYS A 50 17.43 -10.94 -14.27
CA LYS A 50 18.29 -11.86 -13.49
C LYS A 50 17.79 -12.13 -12.08
N ILE A 51 16.86 -11.31 -11.58
CA ILE A 51 16.35 -11.34 -10.22
C ILE A 51 14.96 -12.00 -10.19
N LEU A 52 14.14 -11.72 -11.19
CA LEU A 52 12.76 -12.19 -11.26
C LEU A 52 12.62 -13.43 -12.14
N PRO A 53 11.64 -14.30 -11.86
CA PRO A 53 11.31 -15.44 -12.72
C PRO A 53 10.98 -15.02 -14.16
N VAL A 54 11.14 -15.93 -15.11
CA VAL A 54 10.79 -15.69 -16.52
C VAL A 54 9.30 -15.34 -16.65
N GLY A 55 8.98 -14.31 -17.44
CA GLY A 55 7.61 -13.83 -17.65
C GLY A 55 7.09 -12.87 -16.56
N LYS A 56 8.00 -12.30 -15.77
CA LYS A 56 7.72 -11.29 -14.73
C LYS A 56 8.36 -9.94 -15.11
N PRO A 57 8.07 -8.87 -14.36
CA PRO A 57 8.66 -7.55 -14.58
C PRO A 57 10.16 -7.59 -14.87
N THR A 58 10.54 -6.92 -15.94
CA THR A 58 11.87 -6.99 -16.52
C THR A 58 12.74 -5.80 -16.14
N LYS A 59 12.14 -4.74 -15.57
CA LYS A 59 12.86 -3.56 -15.11
C LYS A 59 12.54 -3.26 -13.66
N CYS A 60 13.54 -2.78 -12.93
CA CYS A 60 13.37 -2.18 -11.61
C CYS A 60 13.71 -0.70 -11.68
N VAL A 61 12.79 0.13 -11.21
CA VAL A 61 12.95 1.58 -11.05
C VAL A 61 13.00 1.86 -9.57
N PHE A 62 14.01 2.60 -9.11
CA PHE A 62 14.17 2.88 -7.68
C PHE A 62 14.54 4.32 -7.39
N LYS A 63 14.16 4.83 -6.22
CA LYS A 63 14.53 6.18 -5.79
C LYS A 63 14.74 6.25 -4.29
N MET A 64 15.74 7.01 -3.86
CA MET A 64 16.01 7.23 -2.45
C MET A 64 15.26 8.47 -1.94
N TYR A 65 14.53 8.30 -0.83
CA TYR A 65 13.94 9.38 -0.04
C TYR A 65 14.44 9.26 1.39
N ALA A 66 15.10 10.31 1.88
CA ALA A 66 15.80 10.30 3.17
C ALA A 66 16.80 9.13 3.33
N SER A 67 16.48 8.14 4.16
CA SER A 67 17.26 6.91 4.39
C SER A 67 16.68 5.65 3.72
N LEU A 68 15.55 5.77 3.04
CA LEU A 68 14.81 4.66 2.45
C LEU A 68 14.92 4.65 0.93
N TYR A 69 15.13 3.46 0.37
CA TYR A 69 15.06 3.19 -1.06
C TYR A 69 13.70 2.59 -1.38
N PHE A 70 13.01 3.18 -2.36
CA PHE A 70 11.74 2.70 -2.89
C PHE A 70 12.02 2.07 -4.25
N ALA A 71 11.81 0.77 -4.38
CA ALA A 71 12.04 0.01 -5.60
C ALA A 71 10.72 -0.57 -6.14
N VAL A 72 10.40 -0.23 -7.38
CA VAL A 72 9.22 -0.70 -8.11
C VAL A 72 9.69 -1.56 -9.28
N PHE A 73 9.03 -2.69 -9.48
CA PHE A 73 9.28 -3.59 -10.60
C PHE A 73 8.18 -3.38 -11.62
N ILE A 74 8.58 -3.13 -12.87
CA ILE A 74 7.68 -2.84 -13.98
C ILE A 74 8.01 -3.68 -15.21
N ASP A 75 7.01 -3.91 -16.05
CA ASP A 75 7.18 -4.57 -17.33
C ASP A 75 7.82 -3.63 -18.36
N ASN A 76 8.29 -4.18 -19.47
CA ASN A 76 8.87 -3.38 -20.57
C ASN A 76 7.90 -2.39 -21.21
N ASN A 77 6.58 -2.58 -21.00
CA ASN A 77 5.54 -1.74 -21.57
C ASN A 77 5.26 -0.48 -20.75
N GLU A 78 5.73 -0.45 -19.50
CA GLU A 78 5.50 0.66 -18.58
C GLU A 78 6.59 1.73 -18.70
N SER A 79 6.21 2.98 -18.42
CA SER A 79 7.15 4.09 -18.44
C SER A 79 7.98 4.14 -17.16
N GLU A 80 9.31 4.21 -17.31
CA GLU A 80 10.22 4.36 -16.17
C GLU A 80 10.02 5.72 -15.49
N LEU A 81 9.81 6.78 -16.28
CA LEU A 81 9.54 8.13 -15.76
C LEU A 81 8.19 8.17 -15.02
N GLY A 82 7.15 7.57 -15.59
CA GLY A 82 5.84 7.46 -14.94
C GLY A 82 5.92 6.70 -13.60
N THR A 83 6.80 5.71 -13.52
CA THR A 83 7.05 4.95 -12.27
C THR A 83 7.77 5.80 -11.23
N ILE A 84 8.74 6.64 -11.63
CA ILE A 84 9.40 7.59 -10.71
C ILE A 84 8.38 8.59 -10.16
N ASP A 85 7.49 9.08 -11.00
CA ASP A 85 6.41 10.00 -10.59
C ASP A 85 5.40 9.30 -9.68
N LEU A 86 5.08 8.02 -9.92
CA LEU A 86 4.23 7.23 -9.04
C LEU A 86 4.85 7.06 -7.64
N ILE A 87 6.16 6.79 -7.55
CA ILE A 87 6.87 6.75 -6.28
C ILE A 87 6.80 8.12 -5.58
N GLN A 88 6.93 9.21 -6.34
CA GLN A 88 6.81 10.58 -5.80
C GLN A 88 5.41 10.84 -5.24
N VAL A 89 4.33 10.45 -5.94
CA VAL A 89 2.95 10.56 -5.47
C VAL A 89 2.75 9.78 -4.17
N PHE A 90 3.30 8.56 -4.09
CA PHE A 90 3.22 7.75 -2.88
C PHE A 90 3.88 8.43 -1.68
N VAL A 91 5.13 8.90 -1.84
CA VAL A 91 5.87 9.60 -0.77
C VAL A 91 5.17 10.89 -0.37
N GLN A 92 4.70 11.70 -1.32
CA GLN A 92 3.96 12.93 -1.05
C GLN A 92 2.66 12.69 -0.30
N THR A 93 1.95 11.61 -0.63
CA THR A 93 0.70 11.25 0.05
C THR A 93 0.99 10.83 1.49
N ILE A 94 2.04 10.04 1.73
CA ILE A 94 2.48 9.67 3.08
C ILE A 94 2.85 10.93 3.89
N ASP A 95 3.63 11.85 3.31
CA ASP A 95 4.01 13.10 3.98
C ASP A 95 2.79 13.97 4.29
N LYS A 96 1.77 13.96 3.42
CA LYS A 96 0.50 14.66 3.67
C LYS A 96 -0.32 14.02 4.78
N CYS A 97 -0.31 12.68 4.89
CA CYS A 97 -1.04 11.95 5.93
C CYS A 97 -0.40 12.07 7.32
N PHE A 98 0.93 12.09 7.40
CA PHE A 98 1.66 11.94 8.68
C PHE A 98 2.60 13.10 9.04
N ALA A 99 2.66 14.16 8.23
CA ALA A 99 3.43 15.38 8.47
C ALA A 99 4.94 15.11 8.75
N ASN A 100 5.68 14.74 7.70
CA ASN A 100 7.11 14.39 7.72
C ASN A 100 7.41 13.13 8.54
N ILE A 101 7.06 11.98 7.98
CA ILE A 101 7.24 10.69 8.64
C ILE A 101 8.73 10.32 8.79
N THR A 102 9.10 9.75 9.93
CA THR A 102 10.43 9.15 10.13
C THR A 102 10.49 7.69 9.67
N GLU A 103 11.69 7.13 9.46
CA GLU A 103 11.83 5.68 9.15
C GLU A 103 11.19 4.79 10.23
N CYS A 104 11.28 5.18 11.51
CA CYS A 104 10.69 4.44 12.61
C CYS A 104 9.16 4.44 12.53
N GLU A 105 8.56 5.63 12.35
CA GLU A 105 7.11 5.75 12.21
C GLU A 105 6.57 5.08 10.94
N PHE A 106 7.37 5.03 9.86
CA PHE A 106 6.99 4.33 8.65
C PHE A 106 6.80 2.82 8.90
N VAL A 107 7.62 2.23 9.78
CA VAL A 107 7.46 0.81 10.18
C VAL A 107 6.29 0.66 11.14
N GLU A 108 6.08 1.60 12.06
CA GLU A 108 4.99 1.55 13.04
C GLU A 108 3.61 1.66 12.36
N LYS A 109 3.50 2.52 11.34
CA LYS A 109 2.26 2.84 10.64
C LYS A 109 2.05 2.02 9.36
N PHE A 110 2.63 0.81 9.29
CA PHE A 110 2.65 0.00 8.08
C PHE A 110 1.25 -0.31 7.54
N GLU A 111 0.27 -0.56 8.41
CA GLU A 111 -1.13 -0.82 8.02
C GLU A 111 -1.75 0.37 7.29
N GLN A 112 -1.55 1.58 7.82
CA GLN A 112 -2.07 2.79 7.16
C GLN A 112 -1.35 3.06 5.84
N ILE A 113 -0.06 2.76 5.77
CA ILE A 113 0.72 2.89 4.53
C ILE A 113 0.25 1.87 3.48
N TYR A 114 -0.15 0.66 3.87
CA TYR A 114 -0.79 -0.29 2.95
C TYR A 114 -2.11 0.27 2.41
N TYR A 115 -2.96 0.89 3.24
CA TYR A 115 -4.18 1.52 2.75
C TYR A 115 -3.90 2.65 1.76
N ILE A 116 -2.91 3.50 2.04
CA ILE A 116 -2.49 4.55 1.10
C ILE A 116 -2.00 3.93 -0.21
N LEU A 117 -1.20 2.87 -0.16
CA LEU A 117 -0.72 2.20 -1.37
C LEU A 117 -1.86 1.55 -2.16
N ASP A 118 -2.83 0.95 -1.49
CA ASP A 118 -3.96 0.29 -2.14
C ASP A 118 -4.91 1.29 -2.82
N GLU A 119 -4.95 2.56 -2.40
CA GLU A 119 -5.61 3.63 -3.16
C GLU A 119 -4.85 4.02 -4.44
N ILE A 120 -3.52 3.90 -4.44
CA ILE A 120 -2.68 4.28 -5.58
C ILE A 120 -2.60 3.14 -6.60
N ILE A 121 -2.43 1.90 -6.15
CA ILE A 121 -2.19 0.74 -7.00
C ILE A 121 -3.07 -0.43 -6.55
N ILE A 122 -3.97 -0.84 -7.43
CA ILE A 122 -4.86 -1.99 -7.22
C ILE A 122 -4.47 -3.08 -8.21
N ASN A 123 -4.15 -4.28 -7.70
CA ASN A 123 -3.78 -5.45 -8.52
C ASN A 123 -2.66 -5.17 -9.54
N GLY A 124 -1.73 -4.28 -9.21
CA GLY A 124 -0.61 -3.91 -10.08
C GLY A 124 -0.95 -2.86 -11.13
N ILE A 125 -2.17 -2.31 -11.13
CA ILE A 125 -2.62 -1.24 -12.02
C ILE A 125 -2.70 0.07 -11.23
N VAL A 126 -2.25 1.17 -11.82
CA VAL A 126 -2.38 2.51 -11.24
C VAL A 126 -3.86 2.89 -11.20
N HIS A 127 -4.35 3.21 -10.01
CA HIS A 127 -5.75 3.59 -9.76
C HIS A 127 -5.90 5.10 -9.61
N GLU A 128 -5.28 5.68 -8.59
CA GLU A 128 -5.33 7.12 -8.30
C GLU A 128 -3.92 7.71 -8.22
N THR A 129 -3.77 8.94 -8.72
CA THR A 129 -2.49 9.67 -8.79
C THR A 129 -2.53 11.03 -8.09
N SER A 130 -3.70 11.51 -7.68
CA SER A 130 -3.87 12.77 -6.95
C SER A 130 -3.69 12.58 -5.45
N PRO A 131 -2.63 13.14 -4.82
CA PRO A 131 -2.44 13.04 -3.36
C PRO A 131 -3.60 13.62 -2.54
N THR A 132 -4.42 14.50 -3.14
CA THR A 132 -5.59 15.08 -2.48
C THR A 132 -6.76 14.12 -2.44
N GLU A 133 -7.03 13.43 -3.54
CA GLU A 133 -8.13 12.46 -3.57
C GLU A 133 -7.77 11.21 -2.77
N ILE A 134 -6.52 10.75 -2.86
CA ILE A 134 -6.03 9.62 -2.05
C ILE A 134 -6.18 9.92 -0.56
N TYR A 135 -5.75 11.11 -0.11
CA TYR A 135 -5.88 11.50 1.30
C TYR A 135 -7.34 11.50 1.76
N LYS A 136 -8.25 12.02 0.94
CA LYS A 136 -9.68 12.07 1.25
C LYS A 136 -10.26 10.66 1.37
N ASN A 137 -9.93 9.76 0.44
CA ASN A 137 -10.38 8.37 0.49
C ASN A 137 -9.81 7.63 1.69
N PHE A 138 -8.52 7.82 1.98
CA PHE A 138 -7.85 7.26 3.15
C PHE A 138 -8.54 7.66 4.46
N VAL A 139 -8.85 8.95 4.65
CA VAL A 139 -9.57 9.43 5.84
C VAL A 139 -10.97 8.80 5.93
N ALA A 140 -11.70 8.76 4.83
CA ALA A 140 -13.03 8.14 4.79
C ALA A 140 -12.97 6.64 5.16
N GLN A 141 -11.96 5.92 4.70
CA GLN A 141 -11.75 4.52 5.04
C GLN A 141 -11.38 4.33 6.51
N MET A 142 -10.53 5.18 7.08
CA MET A 142 -10.19 5.12 8.50
C MET A 142 -11.42 5.36 9.39
N GLU A 143 -12.27 6.32 9.03
CA GLU A 143 -13.53 6.57 9.73
C GLU A 143 -14.49 5.37 9.61
N ALA A 144 -14.63 4.79 8.42
CA ALA A 144 -15.46 3.62 8.20
C ALA A 144 -14.98 2.41 9.03
N ALA A 145 -13.68 2.14 9.06
CA ALA A 145 -13.09 1.06 9.84
C ALA A 145 -13.35 1.22 11.34
N ARG A 146 -13.17 2.44 11.87
CA ARG A 146 -13.49 2.77 13.27
C ARG A 146 -14.96 2.53 13.59
N ASN A 147 -15.84 2.92 12.68
CA ASN A 147 -17.29 2.76 12.85
C ASN A 147 -17.72 1.29 12.85
N VAL A 148 -17.11 0.43 12.01
CA VAL A 148 -17.38 -1.01 12.01
C VAL A 148 -17.02 -1.64 13.36
N VAL A 149 -15.86 -1.29 13.93
CA VAL A 149 -15.43 -1.78 15.25
C VAL A 149 -16.40 -1.31 16.34
N LEU A 150 -16.83 -0.04 16.28
CA LEU A 150 -17.79 0.51 17.24
C LEU A 150 -19.14 -0.21 17.16
N ILE A 151 -19.65 -0.47 15.95
CA ILE A 151 -20.90 -1.22 15.74
C ILE A 151 -20.76 -2.65 16.30
N HIS A 152 -19.65 -3.32 16.01
CA HIS A 152 -19.38 -4.66 16.54
C HIS A 152 -19.33 -4.68 18.07
N PHE A 153 -18.66 -3.70 18.67
CA PHE A 153 -18.59 -3.54 20.13
C PHE A 153 -19.97 -3.30 20.75
N ILE A 154 -20.77 -2.38 20.18
CA ILE A 154 -22.14 -2.13 20.62
C ILE A 154 -22.99 -3.40 20.51
N TYR A 155 -22.88 -4.12 19.41
CA TYR A 155 -23.63 -5.36 19.17
C TYR A 155 -23.33 -6.42 20.23
N ILE A 156 -22.05 -6.63 20.56
CA ILE A 156 -21.62 -7.60 21.58
C ILE A 156 -22.10 -7.18 22.98
N HIS A 157 -21.96 -5.91 23.35
CA HIS A 157 -22.20 -5.47 24.71
C HIS A 157 -23.67 -5.16 25.02
N THR A 158 -24.46 -4.73 24.03
CA THR A 158 -25.87 -4.38 24.22
C THR A 158 -26.82 -5.50 23.80
N GLY A 159 -26.42 -6.38 22.88
CA GLY A 159 -27.28 -7.45 22.35
C GLY A 159 -28.44 -6.95 21.49
N ILE A 160 -28.53 -5.65 21.21
CA ILE A 160 -29.66 -5.02 20.51
C ILE A 160 -29.26 -4.76 19.06
N LYS A 161 -29.82 -5.55 18.13
CA LYS A 161 -29.69 -5.36 16.68
C LYS A 161 -30.11 -3.95 16.23
N ASP A 162 -31.15 -3.40 16.85
CA ASP A 162 -31.75 -2.12 16.47
C ASP A 162 -30.81 -0.91 16.69
N ALA A 163 -29.96 -0.95 17.73
CA ALA A 163 -28.99 0.12 18.01
C ALA A 163 -27.82 0.10 17.00
N ALA A 164 -27.43 -1.10 16.55
CA ALA A 164 -26.47 -1.26 15.47
C ALA A 164 -27.06 -0.72 14.15
N GLU A 165 -28.33 -1.01 13.83
CA GLU A 165 -29.01 -0.52 12.62
C GLU A 165 -29.17 1.00 12.57
N ASP A 166 -29.47 1.64 13.70
CA ASP A 166 -29.62 3.10 13.75
C ASP A 166 -28.27 3.82 13.59
N THR A 167 -27.19 3.21 14.10
CA THR A 167 -25.82 3.66 13.87
C THR A 167 -25.41 3.45 12.40
N MET A 168 -25.80 2.30 11.80
CA MET A 168 -25.56 1.99 10.38
C MET A 168 -26.29 2.97 9.43
N LYS A 169 -27.54 3.38 9.73
CA LYS A 169 -28.26 4.40 8.95
C LYS A 169 -27.56 5.76 8.97
N LYS A 170 -27.06 6.19 10.14
CA LYS A 170 -26.28 7.43 10.26
C LYS A 170 -24.98 7.39 9.45
N ILE A 171 -24.32 6.23 9.37
CA ILE A 171 -23.07 6.05 8.60
C ILE A 171 -23.35 5.97 7.10
N SER A 172 -24.44 5.34 6.66
CA SER A 172 -24.84 5.28 5.24
C SER A 172 -25.24 6.64 4.62
N SER A 173 -25.46 7.64 5.47
CA SER A 173 -25.68 9.05 5.09
C SER A 173 -24.36 9.75 4.74
N ILE A 174 -23.22 9.17 5.13
CA ILE A 174 -21.87 9.58 4.75
C ILE A 174 -21.48 8.70 3.55
N ASN A 175 -21.04 9.33 2.47
CA ASN A 175 -21.06 8.82 1.10
C ASN A 175 -20.09 7.64 0.79
N ILE A 176 -20.21 6.51 1.51
CA ILE A 176 -19.32 5.33 1.43
C ILE A 176 -20.16 4.08 1.09
N LYS A 177 -20.84 4.08 -0.06
CA LYS A 177 -21.83 3.03 -0.39
C LYS A 177 -21.24 1.69 -0.83
N GLU A 178 -20.04 1.64 -1.42
CA GLU A 178 -19.54 0.40 -2.02
C GLU A 178 -18.65 -0.46 -1.10
N THR A 179 -17.75 0.16 -0.33
CA THR A 179 -16.81 -0.59 0.53
C THR A 179 -17.50 -1.20 1.75
N ILE A 180 -18.49 -0.49 2.29
CA ILE A 180 -19.26 -0.94 3.45
C ILE A 180 -20.19 -2.11 3.07
N SER A 181 -20.81 -2.09 1.88
CA SER A 181 -21.68 -3.18 1.42
C SER A 181 -20.94 -4.51 1.29
N LYS A 182 -19.74 -4.51 0.70
CA LYS A 182 -18.91 -5.72 0.52
C LYS A 182 -18.33 -6.24 1.85
N GLY A 183 -17.99 -5.35 2.77
CA GLY A 183 -17.54 -5.72 4.12
C GLY A 183 -18.66 -6.36 4.95
N ILE A 184 -19.89 -5.88 4.78
CA ILE A 184 -21.09 -6.40 5.46
C ILE A 184 -21.51 -7.76 4.90
N GLU A 185 -21.51 -7.97 3.57
CA GLU A 185 -21.82 -9.29 2.98
C GLU A 185 -20.87 -10.37 3.51
N LYS A 186 -19.56 -10.07 3.59
CA LYS A 186 -18.57 -10.99 4.16
C LYS A 186 -18.75 -11.26 5.66
N LEU A 187 -19.28 -10.30 6.42
CA LEU A 187 -19.60 -10.53 7.84
C LEU A 187 -20.88 -11.38 7.97
N ALA A 188 -21.91 -11.09 7.18
CA ALA A 188 -23.16 -11.84 7.19
C ALA A 188 -22.95 -13.32 6.81
N GLU A 189 -22.10 -13.62 5.82
CA GLU A 189 -21.74 -15.00 5.44
C GLU A 189 -20.95 -15.75 6.52
N LYS A 190 -20.27 -15.05 7.43
CA LYS A 190 -19.44 -15.68 8.48
C LYS A 190 -20.23 -16.02 9.76
N PHE A 191 -21.46 -15.54 9.86
CA PHE A 191 -22.32 -15.68 11.04
C PHE A 191 -23.70 -16.34 10.72
N LEU A 192 -23.86 -16.87 9.49
CA LEU A 192 -24.93 -17.77 9.05
C LEU A 192 -24.39 -19.20 8.91
#